data_AF-A0A2E0EP64-F1
#
_entry.id   AF-A0A2E0EP64-F1
#
_cell.length_a   1.000
_cell.length_b   1.000
_cell.length_c   1.000
_cell.angle_alpha   90.00
_cell.angle_beta   90.00
_cell.angle_gamma   90.00
#
_symmetry.space_group_name_H-M   'P 1'
#
loop_
_entity.id
_entity.type
_entity.pdbx_description
1 polymer ?
#
loop_
_entity_poly.entity_id
_entity_poly.type
_entity_poly.pdbx_seq_one_letter_code
_entity_poly.pdbx_strand_id
1 'polypeptide(L)'
;MENNSEKNILKVTVFLKLATADDLKVDQKTPKLGQPFWVRSCNSGQFDNQAYIIDEDTDPYEIANWLEQDMIYIPVSSIDAPTLKAEQYDVQQV
;
A
#
# COMPACT_ATOMS: atom_id res chain seq x y z
N MET A 1 14.15 20.83 -32.07
CA MET A 1 13.10 21.32 -31.17
C MET A 1 12.71 20.14 -30.29
N GLU A 2 13.33 20.04 -29.11
CA GLU A 2 13.05 18.94 -28.18
C GLU A 2 11.80 19.29 -27.38
N ASN A 3 10.79 18.43 -27.46
CA ASN A 3 9.57 18.55 -26.67
C ASN A 3 9.93 18.29 -25.21
N ASN A 4 9.96 19.35 -24.42
CA ASN A 4 10.15 19.31 -22.98
C ASN A 4 8.83 18.80 -22.36
N SER A 5 8.67 17.48 -22.27
CA SER A 5 7.52 16.87 -21.60
C SER A 5 7.66 17.07 -20.09
N GLU A 6 7.04 18.13 -19.57
CA GLU A 6 6.92 18.34 -18.13
C GLU A 6 6.28 17.10 -17.51
N LYS A 7 7.04 16.37 -16.69
CA LYS A 7 6.54 15.22 -15.95
C LYS A 7 5.60 15.76 -14.87
N ASN A 8 4.30 15.58 -15.07
CA ASN A 8 3.32 15.75 -14.00
C ASN A 8 3.64 14.76 -12.88
N ILE A 9 4.18 15.25 -11.76
CA ILE A 9 4.46 14.44 -10.58
C ILE A 9 3.20 14.45 -9.70
N LEU A 10 2.47 13.33 -9.70
CA LEU A 10 1.39 13.10 -8.75
C LEU A 10 1.98 12.63 -7.42
N LYS A 11 1.67 13.31 -6.32
CA LYS A 11 1.98 12.84 -4.96
C LYS A 11 0.72 12.22 -4.36
N VAL A 12 0.84 10.99 -3.86
CA VAL A 12 -0.24 10.27 -3.18
C VAL A 12 0.23 9.89 -1.78
N THR A 13 -0.60 10.15 -0.77
CA THR A 13 -0.36 9.75 0.61
C THR A 13 -1.32 8.62 0.96
N VAL A 14 -0.80 7.52 1.49
CA VAL A 14 -1.59 6.38 1.95
C VAL A 14 -1.41 6.23 3.45
N PHE A 15 -2.51 6.10 4.18
CA PHE A 15 -2.51 5.80 5.60
C PHE A 15 -2.53 4.30 5.81
N LEU A 16 -1.57 3.77 6.55
CA LEU A 16 -1.40 2.35 6.79
C LEU A 16 -1.67 2.02 8.26
N LYS A 17 -2.28 0.86 8.52
CA LYS A 17 -2.36 0.26 9.86
C LYS A 17 -1.67 -1.08 9.88
N LEU A 18 -1.17 -1.47 11.05
CA LEU A 18 -0.69 -2.83 11.29
C LEU A 18 -1.85 -3.80 11.04
N ALA A 19 -1.60 -4.84 10.25
CA ALA A 19 -2.62 -5.81 9.87
C ALA A 19 -2.88 -6.79 11.03
N THR A 20 -4.11 -7.28 11.10
CA THR A 20 -4.50 -8.43 11.94
C THR A 20 -4.78 -9.64 11.06
N ALA A 21 -4.94 -10.82 11.68
CA ALA A 21 -5.31 -12.04 10.94
C ALA A 21 -6.64 -11.87 10.18
N ASP A 22 -7.61 -11.20 10.79
CA ASP A 22 -8.91 -10.90 10.20
C ASP A 22 -8.83 -9.99 8.98
N ASP A 23 -7.85 -9.07 8.94
CA ASP A 23 -7.68 -8.14 7.82
C ASP A 23 -7.28 -8.86 6.52
N LEU A 24 -6.45 -9.89 6.65
CA LEU A 24 -5.89 -10.65 5.53
C LEU A 24 -6.64 -11.97 5.28
N LYS A 25 -7.47 -12.40 6.25
CA LYS A 25 -8.20 -13.68 6.25
C LYS A 25 -7.28 -14.89 6.10
N VAL A 26 -6.12 -14.86 6.76
CA VAL A 26 -5.06 -15.90 6.63
C VAL A 26 -5.55 -17.28 7.08
N ASP A 27 -6.51 -17.33 7.99
CA ASP A 27 -7.11 -18.56 8.52
C ASP A 27 -8.37 -19.04 7.76
N GLN A 28 -8.90 -18.23 6.84
CA GLN A 28 -10.08 -18.58 6.06
C GLN A 28 -9.63 -19.25 4.77
N LYS A 29 -10.37 -20.27 4.32
CA LYS A 29 -10.14 -20.98 3.04
C LYS A 29 -10.13 -20.07 1.80
N THR A 30 -10.36 -18.77 1.96
CA THR A 30 -10.45 -17.75 0.92
C THR A 30 -9.64 -16.52 1.36
N PRO A 31 -8.34 -16.42 0.99
CA PRO A 31 -7.58 -15.20 1.22
C PRO A 31 -8.25 -14.01 0.54
N LYS A 32 -8.04 -12.81 1.07
CA LYS A 32 -8.62 -11.59 0.49
C LYS A 32 -7.83 -11.16 -0.75
N LEU A 33 -8.04 -11.86 -1.86
CA LEU A 33 -7.38 -11.58 -3.14
C LEU A 33 -7.56 -10.11 -3.56
N GLY A 34 -6.53 -9.54 -4.16
CA GLY A 34 -6.49 -8.15 -4.61
C GLY A 34 -6.27 -7.12 -3.49
N GLN A 35 -6.17 -7.53 -2.23
CA GLN A 35 -5.86 -6.62 -1.13
C GLN A 35 -4.38 -6.19 -1.19
N PRO A 36 -4.09 -4.88 -1.35
CA PRO A 36 -2.72 -4.40 -1.23
C PRO A 36 -2.26 -4.41 0.23
N PHE A 37 -0.99 -4.72 0.44
CA PHE A 37 -0.30 -4.63 1.72
C PHE A 37 1.14 -4.16 1.53
N TRP A 38 1.72 -3.59 2.58
CA TRP A 38 3.12 -3.15 2.64
C TRP A 38 3.83 -3.97 3.70
N VAL A 39 5.08 -4.30 3.40
CA VAL A 39 5.95 -5.00 4.34
C VAL A 39 6.91 -4.00 4.96
N ARG A 40 7.02 -4.03 6.28
CA ARG A 40 8.00 -3.29 7.05
C ARG A 40 9.05 -4.26 7.58
N SER A 41 10.32 -4.01 7.28
CA SER A 41 11.41 -4.85 7.76
C SER A 41 11.55 -4.72 9.29
N CYS A 42 11.58 -5.84 10.01
CA CYS A 42 11.90 -5.85 11.45
C CYS A 42 13.33 -5.37 11.75
N ASN A 43 14.26 -5.55 10.80
CA ASN A 43 15.68 -5.23 11.01
C ASN A 43 15.97 -3.74 10.83
N SER A 44 15.40 -3.13 9.79
CA SER A 44 15.65 -1.71 9.47
C SER A 44 14.52 -0.78 9.92
N GLY A 45 13.34 -1.32 10.22
CA GLY A 45 12.14 -0.54 10.51
C GLY A 45 11.59 0.23 9.30
N GLN A 46 12.14 0.03 8.11
CA GLN A 46 11.74 0.70 6.88
C GLN A 46 10.68 -0.11 6.13
N PHE A 47 9.81 0.59 5.42
CA PHE A 47 8.87 -0.01 4.49
C PHE A 47 9.54 -0.32 3.17
N ASP A 48 9.09 -1.40 2.53
CA ASP A 48 9.37 -1.60 1.12
C ASP A 48 8.78 -0.48 0.27
N ASN A 49 9.44 -0.24 -0.85
CA ASN A 49 9.14 0.87 -1.75
C ASN A 49 7.85 0.67 -2.56
N GLN A 50 7.27 -0.53 -2.49
CA GLN A 50 6.11 -0.94 -3.27
C GLN A 50 5.10 -1.68 -2.40
N ALA A 51 3.84 -1.63 -2.82
CA ALA A 51 2.80 -2.50 -2.28
C ALA A 51 2.94 -3.88 -2.90
N TYR A 52 2.71 -4.91 -2.09
CA TYR A 52 2.42 -6.26 -2.53
C TYR A 52 0.90 -6.44 -2.64
N ILE A 53 0.46 -7.42 -3.42
CA ILE A 53 -0.95 -7.75 -3.61
C ILE A 53 -1.12 -9.21 -3.24
N ILE A 54 -2.14 -9.51 -2.41
CA ILE A 54 -2.51 -10.90 -2.16
C ILE A 54 -3.15 -11.46 -3.44
N ASP A 55 -2.55 -12.49 -4.01
CA ASP A 55 -3.01 -13.20 -5.20
C ASP A 55 -3.07 -14.72 -4.97
N GLU A 56 -3.34 -15.49 -6.02
CA GLU A 56 -3.47 -16.95 -5.95
C GLU A 56 -2.12 -17.65 -5.71
N ASP A 57 -1.01 -16.98 -6.02
CA ASP A 57 0.35 -17.51 -5.88
C ASP A 57 0.98 -17.14 -4.53
N THR A 58 0.31 -16.30 -3.74
CA THR A 58 0.78 -15.85 -2.43
C THR A 58 0.80 -17.02 -1.43
N ASP A 59 1.97 -17.30 -0.85
CA ASP A 59 2.11 -18.36 0.17
C ASP A 59 1.45 -17.93 1.49
N PRO A 60 0.38 -18.61 1.95
CA PRO A 60 -0.28 -18.26 3.20
C PRO A 60 0.62 -18.44 4.43
N TYR A 61 1.60 -19.35 4.38
CA TYR A 61 2.53 -19.56 5.50
C TYR A 61 3.52 -18.41 5.64
N GLU A 62 3.97 -17.84 4.53
CA GLU A 62 4.85 -16.66 4.53
C GLU A 62 4.11 -15.44 5.08
N ILE A 63 2.88 -15.20 4.63
CA ILE A 63 2.01 -14.14 5.15
C ILE A 63 1.76 -14.30 6.65
N ALA A 64 1.46 -15.51 7.12
CA ALA A 64 1.26 -15.77 8.54
C ALA A 64 2.53 -15.43 9.36
N ASN A 65 3.70 -15.84 8.90
CA ASN A 65 4.97 -15.56 9.57
C ASN A 65 5.28 -14.06 9.63
N TRP A 66 5.04 -13.31 8.56
CA TRP A 66 5.20 -11.85 8.56
C TRP A 66 4.17 -11.15 9.46
N LEU A 67 2.96 -11.68 9.52
CA LEU A 67 1.92 -11.17 10.42
C LEU A 67 2.30 -11.36 11.89
N GLU A 68 2.83 -12.53 12.26
CA GLU A 68 3.32 -12.82 13.62
C GLU A 68 4.50 -11.91 14.03
N GLN A 69 5.25 -11.39 13.05
CA GLN A 69 6.38 -10.49 13.26
C GLN A 69 6.00 -8.99 13.18
N ASP A 70 4.71 -8.66 13.15
CA ASP A 70 4.21 -7.29 12.99
C ASP A 70 4.76 -6.56 11.74
N MET A 71 5.03 -7.31 10.66
CA MET A 71 5.63 -6.77 9.43
C MET A 71 4.61 -6.29 8.41
N ILE A 72 3.37 -6.77 8.47
CA ILE A 72 2.36 -6.49 7.44
C ILE A 72 1.52 -5.28 7.83
N TYR A 73 1.43 -4.32 6.93
CA TYR A 73 0.57 -3.17 7.04
C TYR A 73 -0.39 -3.09 5.86
N ILE A 74 -1.65 -2.76 6.11
CA ILE A 74 -2.65 -2.57 5.06
C ILE A 74 -3.16 -1.13 5.03
N PRO A 75 -3.66 -0.64 3.88
CA PRO A 75 -4.35 0.63 3.84
C PRO A 75 -5.50 0.66 4.81
N VAL A 76 -5.59 1.76 5.57
CA VAL A 76 -6.82 2.09 6.27
C VAL A 76 -7.83 2.46 5.18
N SER A 77 -8.78 1.58 4.90
CA SER A 77 -9.93 1.94 4.09
C SER A 77 -10.78 2.92 4.89
N SER A 78 -10.47 4.21 4.80
CA SER A 78 -11.50 5.21 5.02
C SER A 78 -12.46 5.09 3.85
N ILE A 79 -13.57 4.34 4.03
CA ILE A 79 -14.82 4.70 3.36
C ILE A 79 -15.33 5.97 4.06
N ASP A 80 -14.51 7.02 3.96
CA ASP A 80 -14.66 8.40 4.43
C ASP A 80 -13.43 9.20 4.00
N ALA A 81 -12.88 8.92 2.81
CA ALA A 81 -12.04 9.90 2.16
C ALA A 81 -12.98 11.05 1.73
N PRO A 82 -12.83 12.30 2.25
CA PRO A 82 -13.45 13.42 1.58
C PRO A 82 -12.92 13.39 0.16
N THR A 83 -13.86 13.43 -0.79
CA THR A 83 -13.64 13.52 -2.24
C THR A 83 -12.25 14.01 -2.58
N LEU A 84 -11.43 13.16 -3.21
CA LEU A 84 -10.13 13.55 -3.76
C LEU A 84 -10.33 14.80 -4.63
N LYS A 85 -10.02 15.98 -4.09
CA LYS A 85 -9.86 17.18 -4.89
C LYS A 85 -8.42 17.13 -5.40
N ALA A 86 -8.28 16.84 -6.69
CA ALA A 86 -7.02 17.09 -7.37
C ALA A 86 -6.79 18.60 -7.31
N GLU A 87 -5.86 19.04 -6.47
CA GLU A 87 -5.33 20.40 -6.55
C GLU A 87 -4.26 20.42 -7.64
N GLN A 88 -4.62 21.02 -8.77
CA GLN A 88 -3.72 21.29 -9.87
C GLN A 88 -2.84 22.48 -9.46
N TYR A 89 -1.53 22.24 -9.28
CA TYR A 89 -0.58 23.32 -9.05
C TYR A 89 -0.11 23.86 -10.40
N ASP A 90 -0.59 25.05 -10.77
CA ASP A 90 -0.01 25.79 -11.88
C ASP A 90 1.34 26.37 -11.45
N VAL A 91 2.42 25.88 -12.07
CA VAL A 91 3.75 26.44 -11.89
C VAL A 91 3.79 27.77 -12.63
N GLN A 92 3.69 28.88 -11.91
CA GLN A 92 3.96 30.20 -12.48
C GLN A 92 5.45 30.29 -12.81
N GLN A 93 5.76 30.35 -14.11
CA GLN A 93 7.12 30.64 -14.57
C GLN A 93 7.47 32.10 -14.26
N VAL A 94 8.64 32.30 -13.65
CA VAL A 94 9.25 33.62 -13.36
C VAL A 94 10.13 34.04 -14.52
#